data_AF-A0A8S9F772-F1
#
_entry.id   AF-A0A8S9F772-F1
#
_cell.length_a   1.000
_cell.length_b   1.000
_cell.length_c   1.000
_cell.angle_alpha   90.00
_cell.angle_beta   90.00
_cell.angle_gamma   90.00
#
_symmetry.space_group_name_H-M   'P 1'
#
loop_
_entity.id
_entity.type
_entity.pdbx_description
1 polymer ?
#
loop_
_entity_poly.entity_id
_entity_poly.type
_entity_poly.pdbx_seq_one_letter_code
_entity_poly.pdbx_strand_id
1 'polypeptide(L)'
;EAEEDCHSDLVRTDDNERSSEANLQAELRMFRAQWMFELAPGMSSSGLEPLPCRASSRGPGVKSVDARGKQEIAKEEKARELFLKAVEEEQNGALYEAIKFYRLAMQLVPDIEFKITYTRSPDGDGVGKRCVEDNKEDDKTADLLSDFQQQLTLQESSVKLCQPEVDVSQTHISVLPMEVLMYIFRWVVSSDLDLRSLEQLSLVCRGFYICARDPEIWHQVCLKIWGRSCNKLVPYASWRDMFLERPRTRFDGVYISKTKYIRQGEQSLDGFYRAWHQVEYYRYLRFFPDGQVMMLTTPEDPQSIVPRLRTKNTRTDAILLGHYRLSQETDNQTKVFAVIMKKKEEKPIDYHKYRYFRRVPAQETDHSFHVGLQLCSSGRQRFNKLVWIHHSCHITYKSTGETAVTTFDIDKMYTPLFFARVKSFTAFSEKPL
;
A
#
# COMPACT_ATOMS: atom_id res chain seq x y z
N GLU A 1 25.62 65.89 -20.18
CA GLU A 1 25.36 67.32 -19.89
C GLU A 1 23.91 67.40 -19.41
N ALA A 2 23.57 67.66 -18.16
CA ALA A 2 24.33 68.15 -17.02
C ALA A 2 23.68 67.65 -15.72
N GLU A 3 24.54 67.46 -14.71
CA GLU A 3 24.30 67.49 -13.26
C GLU A 3 23.74 68.90 -12.88
N GLU A 4 23.20 69.26 -11.73
CA GLU A 4 23.09 68.80 -10.34
C GLU A 4 22.11 69.81 -9.67
N ASP A 5 21.30 69.43 -8.68
CA ASP A 5 21.41 69.99 -7.32
C ASP A 5 20.29 69.59 -6.34
N CYS A 6 20.74 69.42 -5.09
CA CYS A 6 20.06 68.98 -3.89
C CYS A 6 19.01 69.97 -3.35
N HIS A 7 18.00 69.46 -2.61
CA HIS A 7 17.84 69.84 -1.20
C HIS A 7 17.05 68.81 -0.39
N SER A 8 17.62 68.54 0.77
CA SER A 8 17.29 67.70 1.91
C SER A 8 15.97 68.03 2.62
N ASP A 9 15.20 67.01 3.03
CA ASP A 9 14.28 67.11 4.16
C ASP A 9 14.56 65.99 5.19
N LEU A 10 14.85 66.45 6.40
CA LEU A 10 15.33 65.69 7.55
C LEU A 10 14.18 65.07 8.37
N VAL A 11 14.31 63.78 8.63
CA VAL A 11 14.27 63.11 9.95
C VAL A 11 13.18 63.57 10.95
N ARG A 12 12.17 62.71 11.14
CA ARG A 12 11.40 62.61 12.39
C ARG A 12 10.93 61.18 12.67
N THR A 13 11.86 60.27 12.94
CA THR A 13 11.56 58.94 13.53
C THR A 13 12.85 58.32 14.10
N ASP A 14 13.23 58.65 15.33
CA ASP A 14 14.35 57.94 15.99
C ASP A 14 14.20 57.75 17.51
N ASP A 15 13.12 58.26 18.12
CA ASP A 15 12.91 58.09 19.57
C ASP A 15 12.21 56.77 19.95
N ASN A 16 11.52 56.12 19.00
CA ASN A 16 10.71 54.92 19.29
C ASN A 16 11.47 53.59 19.08
N GLU A 17 12.51 53.59 18.24
CA GLU A 17 13.34 52.38 18.03
C GLU A 17 14.31 52.16 19.20
N ARG A 18 14.90 53.24 19.74
CA ARG A 18 15.76 53.15 20.94
C ARG A 18 15.02 52.65 22.18
N SER A 19 13.74 52.99 22.36
CA SER A 19 12.95 52.46 23.48
C SER A 19 12.62 50.98 23.33
N SER A 20 12.37 50.52 22.09
CA SER A 20 12.11 49.11 21.80
C SER A 20 13.36 48.26 22.02
N GLU A 21 14.52 48.74 21.56
CA GLU A 21 15.78 48.02 21.68
C GLU A 21 16.30 47.98 23.12
N ALA A 22 16.10 49.06 23.89
CA ALA A 22 16.38 49.07 25.32
C ALA A 22 15.51 48.07 26.10
N ASN A 23 14.25 47.89 25.69
CA ASN A 23 13.33 46.93 26.31
C ASN A 23 13.72 45.48 25.99
N LEU A 24 14.11 45.21 24.75
CA LEU A 24 14.60 43.90 24.31
C LEU A 24 15.91 43.51 25.03
N GLN A 25 16.80 44.48 25.23
CA GLN A 25 18.05 44.29 25.99
C GLN A 25 17.78 43.96 27.47
N ALA A 26 16.71 44.50 28.06
CA ALA A 26 16.30 44.22 29.43
C ALA A 26 15.71 42.81 29.57
N GLU A 27 14.85 42.40 28.64
CA GLU A 27 14.29 41.04 28.59
C GLU A 27 15.39 39.98 28.43
N LEU A 28 16.36 40.23 27.55
CA LEU A 28 17.51 39.33 27.34
C LEU A 28 18.40 39.22 28.59
N ARG A 29 18.54 40.30 29.38
CA ARG A 29 19.27 40.25 30.65
C ARG A 29 18.52 39.43 31.70
N MET A 30 17.20 39.57 31.80
CA MET A 30 16.40 38.75 32.72
C MET A 30 16.44 37.27 32.35
N PHE A 31 16.35 36.96 31.06
CA PHE A 31 16.48 35.60 30.55
C PHE A 31 17.85 34.99 30.87
N ARG A 32 18.95 35.73 30.61
CA ARG A 32 20.31 35.26 30.94
C ARG A 32 20.51 35.04 32.44
N ALA A 33 19.90 35.88 33.29
CA ALA A 33 19.97 35.70 34.73
C ALA A 33 19.21 34.45 35.22
N GLN A 34 18.01 34.20 34.68
CA GLN A 34 17.26 32.96 34.95
C GLN A 34 18.01 31.72 34.46
N TRP A 35 18.56 31.77 33.25
CA TRP A 35 19.29 30.66 32.68
C TRP A 35 20.58 30.33 33.46
N MET A 36 21.31 31.36 33.92
CA MET A 36 22.47 31.14 34.81
C MET A 36 22.07 30.63 36.20
N PHE A 37 20.88 30.98 36.68
CA PHE A 37 20.34 30.46 37.94
C PHE A 37 19.97 28.97 37.83
N GLU A 38 19.41 28.55 36.69
CA GLU A 38 19.09 27.14 36.40
C GLU A 38 20.36 26.27 36.21
N LEU A 39 21.45 26.86 35.72
CA LEU A 39 22.73 26.17 35.53
C LEU A 39 23.61 26.12 36.79
N ALA A 40 23.25 26.82 37.87
CA ALA A 40 23.99 26.75 39.13
C ALA A 40 23.82 25.36 39.77
N PRO A 41 24.90 24.58 39.97
CA PRO A 41 24.79 23.21 40.43
C PRO A 41 24.50 23.20 41.95
N GLY A 42 23.22 23.02 42.30
CA GLY A 42 22.79 22.96 43.69
C GLY A 42 21.35 22.46 43.86
N MET A 43 21.23 21.15 44.10
CA MET A 43 20.09 20.45 44.72
C MET A 43 18.89 20.05 43.82
N SER A 44 19.05 18.88 43.22
CA SER A 44 18.04 17.95 42.71
C SER A 44 16.98 17.54 43.76
N SER A 45 15.77 17.17 43.32
CA SER A 45 14.94 16.23 44.08
C SER A 45 14.16 15.26 43.18
N SER A 46 14.61 14.00 43.15
CA SER A 46 13.72 12.84 43.11
C SER A 46 13.43 12.44 44.57
N GLY A 47 12.24 11.92 44.81
CA GLY A 47 11.64 11.88 46.15
C GLY A 47 12.18 10.80 47.10
N LEU A 48 11.84 11.00 48.38
CA LEU A 48 11.49 10.00 49.40
C LEU A 48 10.97 10.76 50.64
N GLU A 49 9.75 10.43 51.10
CA GLU A 49 9.12 10.85 52.37
C GLU A 49 9.82 10.19 53.58
N PRO A 50 9.87 10.80 54.81
CA PRO A 50 8.66 10.93 55.68
C PRO A 50 8.57 12.15 56.64
N LEU A 51 7.33 12.67 56.84
CA LEU A 51 6.62 13.14 58.08
C LEU A 51 7.39 13.71 59.33
N PRO A 52 6.74 14.46 60.28
CA PRO A 52 6.17 15.82 60.21
C PRO A 52 6.64 16.73 61.39
N CYS A 53 6.78 18.06 61.24
CA CYS A 53 6.89 18.96 62.41
C CYS A 53 6.32 20.37 62.18
N ARG A 54 5.49 20.78 63.14
CA ARG A 54 4.81 22.08 63.28
C ARG A 54 5.79 23.27 63.33
N ALA A 55 5.44 24.35 62.64
CA ALA A 55 5.56 25.71 63.17
C ALA A 55 4.46 26.60 62.58
N SER A 56 3.66 27.19 63.48
CA SER A 56 2.60 28.14 63.15
C SER A 56 3.17 29.48 62.67
N SER A 57 2.59 30.05 61.63
CA SER A 57 2.25 31.47 61.64
C SER A 57 0.95 31.68 60.85
N ARG A 58 -0.06 32.19 61.56
CA ARG A 58 -1.39 32.51 61.04
C ARG A 58 -1.34 33.85 60.30
N GLY A 59 -1.91 33.90 59.09
CA GLY A 59 -2.28 35.13 58.38
C GLY A 59 -3.32 34.80 57.29
N PRO A 60 -4.39 35.58 57.10
CA PRO A 60 -5.61 35.13 56.44
C PRO A 60 -5.55 35.33 54.91
N GLY A 61 -5.69 34.25 54.14
CA GLY A 61 -5.69 34.30 52.68
C GLY A 61 -6.43 33.13 52.01
N VAL A 62 -7.47 32.59 52.65
CA VAL A 62 -8.10 31.33 52.20
C VAL A 62 -9.12 31.52 51.05
N LYS A 63 -9.37 32.74 50.56
CA LYS A 63 -10.34 32.97 49.47
C LYS A 63 -9.74 33.16 48.07
N SER A 64 -8.44 33.48 47.93
CA SER A 64 -7.82 33.73 46.62
C SER A 64 -7.19 32.49 45.98
N VAL A 65 -6.77 31.51 46.80
CA VAL A 65 -6.09 30.28 46.32
C VAL A 65 -7.08 29.35 45.60
N ASP A 66 -8.30 29.22 46.11
CA ASP A 66 -9.35 28.39 45.48
C ASP A 66 -9.83 28.94 44.13
N ALA A 67 -9.82 30.26 43.94
CA ALA A 67 -10.23 30.87 42.67
C ALA A 67 -9.18 30.63 41.57
N ARG A 68 -7.89 30.63 41.93
CA ARG A 68 -6.78 30.40 41.01
C ARG A 68 -6.72 28.93 40.57
N GLY A 69 -6.89 28.00 41.50
CA GLY A 69 -6.99 26.57 41.18
C GLY A 69 -8.19 26.22 40.30
N LYS A 70 -9.37 26.81 40.56
CA LYS A 70 -10.55 26.64 39.69
C LYS A 70 -10.32 27.18 38.27
N GLN A 71 -9.56 28.27 38.14
CA GLN A 71 -9.24 28.86 36.84
C GLN A 71 -8.21 28.03 36.06
N GLU A 72 -7.27 27.37 36.75
CA GLU A 72 -6.32 26.43 36.14
C GLU A 72 -7.02 25.16 35.66
N ILE A 73 -7.91 24.58 36.48
CA ILE A 73 -8.73 23.42 36.08
C ILE A 73 -9.60 23.75 34.86
N ALA A 74 -10.24 24.93 34.84
CA ALA A 74 -11.06 25.35 33.69
C ALA A 74 -10.23 25.61 32.41
N LYS A 75 -8.94 25.95 32.54
CA LYS A 75 -8.03 26.06 31.38
C LYS A 75 -7.60 24.68 30.89
N GLU A 76 -7.33 23.75 31.80
CA GLU A 76 -7.01 22.36 31.47
C GLU A 76 -8.17 21.65 30.79
N GLU A 77 -9.40 21.84 31.25
CA GLU A 77 -10.60 21.28 30.61
C GLU A 77 -10.78 21.82 29.17
N LYS A 78 -10.63 23.13 28.97
CA LYS A 78 -10.69 23.75 27.64
C LYS A 78 -9.57 23.28 26.72
N ALA A 79 -8.35 23.16 27.24
CA ALA A 79 -7.22 22.62 26.49
C ALA A 79 -7.49 21.16 26.09
N ARG A 80 -8.10 20.37 26.97
CA ARG A 80 -8.49 18.98 26.70
C ARG A 80 -9.56 18.85 25.63
N GLU A 81 -10.59 19.68 25.65
CA GLU A 81 -11.62 19.71 24.60
C GLU A 81 -11.03 20.04 23.23
N LEU A 82 -10.16 21.05 23.17
CA LEU A 82 -9.47 21.42 21.92
C LEU A 82 -8.55 20.31 21.43
N PHE A 83 -7.86 19.61 22.33
CA PHE A 83 -6.99 18.49 21.98
C PHE A 83 -7.80 17.30 21.43
N LEU A 84 -8.92 16.94 22.06
CA LEU A 84 -9.79 15.86 21.57
C LEU A 84 -10.40 16.18 20.20
N LYS A 85 -10.80 17.44 19.98
CA LYS A 85 -11.27 17.90 18.68
C LYS A 85 -10.19 17.81 17.61
N ALA A 86 -8.94 18.11 17.96
CA ALA A 86 -7.80 17.94 17.04
C ALA A 86 -7.59 16.48 16.62
N VAL A 87 -7.74 15.54 17.57
CA VAL A 87 -7.64 14.10 17.31
C VAL A 87 -8.76 13.61 16.38
N GLU A 88 -9.99 14.11 16.55
CA GLU A 88 -11.12 13.79 15.67
C GLU A 88 -10.87 14.27 14.24
N GLU A 89 -10.40 15.51 14.06
CA GLU A 89 -10.04 16.04 12.73
C GLU A 89 -8.85 15.28 12.10
N GLU A 90 -7.90 14.80 12.90
CA GLU A 90 -6.81 13.94 12.46
C GLU A 90 -7.34 12.58 11.96
N GLN A 91 -8.30 11.97 12.68
CA GLN A 91 -8.96 10.73 12.26
C GLN A 91 -9.80 10.93 10.99
N ASN A 92 -10.42 12.09 10.83
CA ASN A 92 -11.16 12.48 9.62
C ASN A 92 -10.24 12.85 8.45
N GLY A 93 -8.92 12.94 8.66
CA GLY A 93 -7.92 13.27 7.64
C GLY A 93 -7.73 14.76 7.37
N ALA A 94 -8.42 15.64 8.11
CA ALA A 94 -8.36 17.10 8.06
C ALA A 94 -7.17 17.63 8.87
N LEU A 95 -5.95 17.32 8.40
CA LEU A 95 -4.70 17.59 9.11
C LEU A 95 -4.44 19.08 9.39
N TYR A 96 -4.89 19.98 8.51
CA TYR A 96 -4.67 21.43 8.67
C TYR A 96 -5.54 22.00 9.79
N GLU A 97 -6.80 21.58 9.85
CA GLU A 97 -7.73 21.90 10.92
C GLU A 97 -7.25 21.31 12.25
N ALA A 98 -6.78 20.06 12.24
CA ALA A 98 -6.21 19.39 13.41
C ALA A 98 -5.03 20.16 14.01
N ILE A 99 -4.06 20.59 13.19
CA ILE A 99 -2.88 21.35 13.64
C ILE A 99 -3.29 22.68 14.30
N LYS A 100 -4.34 23.34 13.79
CA LYS A 100 -4.85 24.58 14.41
C LYS A 100 -5.34 24.32 15.82
N PHE A 101 -6.12 23.24 16.02
CA PHE A 101 -6.64 22.88 17.34
C PHE A 101 -5.54 22.40 18.30
N TYR A 102 -4.56 21.63 17.82
CA TYR A 102 -3.39 21.24 18.63
C TYR A 102 -2.59 22.44 19.11
N ARG A 103 -2.33 23.42 18.24
CA ARG A 103 -1.63 24.66 18.62
C ARG A 103 -2.39 25.44 19.67
N LEU A 104 -3.70 25.57 19.52
CA LEU A 104 -4.56 26.26 20.50
C LEU A 104 -4.59 25.54 21.85
N ALA A 105 -4.60 24.19 21.86
CA ALA A 105 -4.54 23.41 23.09
C ALA A 105 -3.19 23.58 23.81
N MET A 106 -2.07 23.50 23.09
CA MET A 106 -0.72 23.68 23.65
C MET A 106 -0.46 25.11 24.13
N GLN A 107 -1.08 26.12 23.52
CA GLN A 107 -1.01 27.51 23.99
C GLN A 107 -1.70 27.71 25.35
N LEU A 108 -2.73 26.92 25.66
CA LEU A 108 -3.41 26.98 26.94
C LEU A 108 -2.65 26.20 28.02
N VAL A 109 -2.16 25.01 27.69
CA VAL A 109 -1.42 24.11 28.60
C VAL A 109 -0.27 23.45 27.83
N PRO A 110 1.00 23.86 28.04
CA PRO A 110 2.14 23.45 27.21
C PRO A 110 2.60 21.99 27.38
N ASP A 111 1.91 21.18 28.19
CA ASP A 111 2.16 19.76 28.45
C ASP A 111 0.87 18.91 28.40
N ILE A 112 -0.17 19.42 27.73
CA ILE A 112 -1.49 18.78 27.68
C ILE A 112 -1.45 17.35 27.12
N GLU A 113 -0.50 17.04 26.22
CA GLU A 113 -0.30 15.71 25.64
C GLU A 113 0.12 14.64 26.67
N PHE A 114 0.80 15.05 27.75
CA PHE A 114 1.22 14.15 28.83
C PHE A 114 0.16 14.04 29.93
N LYS A 115 -0.67 15.08 30.11
CA LYS A 115 -1.76 15.12 31.10
C LYS A 115 -3.00 14.37 30.65
N ILE A 116 -3.28 14.35 29.35
CA ILE A 116 -4.37 13.54 28.80
C ILE A 116 -3.82 12.12 28.64
N THR A 117 -4.35 11.18 29.43
CA THR A 117 -4.20 9.75 29.15
C THR A 117 -5.00 9.41 27.89
N TYR A 118 -4.48 9.81 26.72
CA TYR A 118 -5.00 9.37 25.44
C TYR A 118 -4.44 7.98 25.20
N THR A 119 -5.21 6.97 25.57
CA THR A 119 -5.01 5.63 25.03
C THR A 119 -5.35 5.73 23.55
N ARG A 120 -4.32 5.78 22.70
CA ARG A 120 -4.47 5.43 21.28
C ARG A 120 -5.12 4.04 21.26
N SER A 121 -6.42 3.98 21.03
CA SER A 121 -7.14 2.73 20.82
C SER A 121 -6.44 2.02 19.66
N PRO A 122 -5.83 0.84 19.88
CA PRO A 122 -5.19 0.11 18.81
C PRO A 122 -6.29 -0.62 18.03
N ASP A 123 -7.04 0.11 17.22
CA ASP A 123 -8.00 -0.46 16.27
C ASP A 123 -7.73 0.15 14.88
N GLY A 124 -7.55 -0.61 13.81
CA GLY A 124 -7.88 -2.01 13.61
C GLY A 124 -6.72 -2.87 13.11
N ASP A 125 -6.11 -3.63 14.01
CA ASP A 125 -5.55 -4.94 13.66
C ASP A 125 -6.44 -6.01 14.30
N GLY A 126 -7.65 -6.13 13.76
CA GLY A 126 -8.58 -7.22 14.05
C GLY A 126 -8.08 -8.52 13.45
N VAL A 127 -6.91 -9.00 13.88
CA VAL A 127 -6.44 -10.36 13.63
C VAL A 127 -6.61 -11.12 14.93
N GLY A 128 -7.76 -11.78 15.03
CA GLY A 128 -8.05 -12.79 16.03
C GLY A 128 -6.85 -13.73 16.19
N LYS A 129 -6.18 -13.58 17.33
CA LYS A 129 -5.10 -14.45 17.79
C LYS A 129 -5.72 -15.74 18.34
N ARG A 130 -6.25 -16.57 17.43
CA ARG A 130 -6.27 -18.02 17.62
C ARG A 130 -5.03 -18.55 16.94
N CYS A 131 -3.99 -18.80 17.73
CA CYS A 131 -2.91 -19.67 17.33
C CYS A 131 -3.49 -21.08 17.27
N VAL A 132 -3.91 -21.51 16.09
CA VAL A 132 -3.93 -22.93 15.78
C VAL A 132 -2.56 -23.21 15.19
N GLU A 133 -1.76 -23.97 15.91
CA GLU A 133 -0.53 -24.58 15.39
C GLU A 133 -0.94 -25.53 14.27
N ASP A 134 -0.83 -25.07 13.04
CA ASP A 134 -1.07 -25.89 11.87
C ASP A 134 0.26 -26.16 11.16
N ASN A 135 0.97 -27.17 11.67
CA ASN A 135 2.11 -27.82 11.02
C ASN A 135 1.93 -29.36 11.05
N LYS A 136 0.70 -29.85 11.22
CA LYS A 136 0.36 -31.28 11.31
C LYS A 136 -0.82 -31.69 10.43
N GLU A 137 -1.27 -30.84 9.51
CA GLU A 137 -2.39 -31.14 8.61
C GLU A 137 -1.96 -31.67 7.24
N ASP A 138 -0.74 -31.39 6.77
CA ASP A 138 -0.28 -31.84 5.44
C ASP A 138 -0.19 -33.38 5.34
N ASP A 139 0.34 -34.06 6.36
CA ASP A 139 0.39 -35.53 6.40
C ASP A 139 -1.02 -36.17 6.41
N LYS A 140 -2.00 -35.50 7.03
CA LYS A 140 -3.40 -35.97 7.07
C LYS A 140 -4.11 -35.77 5.73
N THR A 141 -3.66 -34.82 4.91
CA THR A 141 -4.32 -34.48 3.65
C THR A 141 -4.04 -35.49 2.54
N ALA A 142 -2.82 -36.05 2.52
CA ALA A 142 -2.42 -37.15 1.64
C ALA A 142 -3.15 -38.46 2.01
N ASP A 143 -3.39 -38.66 3.31
CA ASP A 143 -4.16 -39.78 3.85
C ASP A 143 -5.61 -39.74 3.33
N LEU A 144 -6.27 -38.58 3.40
CA LEU A 144 -7.65 -38.39 2.90
C LEU A 144 -7.82 -38.67 1.40
N LEU A 145 -6.85 -38.31 0.56
CA LEU A 145 -6.89 -38.62 -0.87
C LEU A 145 -6.89 -40.13 -1.10
N SER A 146 -5.97 -40.82 -0.43
CA SER A 146 -5.78 -42.27 -0.53
C SER A 146 -7.01 -43.00 0.00
N ASP A 147 -7.56 -42.54 1.13
CA ASP A 147 -8.79 -43.05 1.74
C ASP A 147 -9.98 -42.93 0.80
N PHE A 148 -10.17 -41.76 0.19
CA PHE A 148 -11.31 -41.55 -0.72
C PHE A 148 -11.14 -42.36 -2.02
N GLN A 149 -9.92 -42.53 -2.53
CA GLN A 149 -9.65 -43.38 -3.69
C GLN A 149 -9.94 -44.86 -3.39
N GLN A 150 -9.55 -45.35 -2.22
CA GLN A 150 -9.84 -46.72 -1.77
C GLN A 150 -11.34 -46.95 -1.58
N GLN A 151 -12.05 -46.00 -0.96
CA GLN A 151 -13.50 -46.10 -0.77
C GLN A 151 -14.29 -46.12 -2.08
N LEU A 152 -13.81 -45.40 -3.11
CA LEU A 152 -14.45 -45.40 -4.43
C LEU A 152 -14.15 -46.67 -5.24
N THR A 153 -13.00 -47.31 -5.04
CA THR A 153 -12.66 -48.57 -5.72
C THR A 153 -13.37 -49.77 -5.12
N LEU A 154 -13.74 -49.73 -3.83
CA LEU A 154 -14.50 -50.78 -3.16
C LEU A 154 -16.02 -50.77 -3.46
N GLN A 155 -16.55 -49.68 -4.06
CA GLN A 155 -17.96 -49.63 -4.49
C GLN A 155 -18.13 -50.23 -5.91
N GLU A 156 -18.19 -51.55 -5.98
CA GLU A 156 -18.15 -52.41 -7.19
C GLU A 156 -19.31 -52.29 -8.21
N SER A 157 -20.10 -51.21 -8.29
CA SER A 157 -21.22 -51.17 -9.28
C SER A 157 -21.39 -49.90 -10.12
N SER A 158 -20.55 -48.89 -9.92
CA SER A 158 -20.29 -47.74 -10.79
C SER A 158 -19.70 -46.68 -9.88
N VAL A 159 -18.52 -46.17 -10.19
CA VAL A 159 -17.90 -45.10 -9.41
C VAL A 159 -18.76 -43.84 -9.58
N LYS A 160 -19.77 -43.67 -8.73
CA LYS A 160 -20.60 -42.47 -8.70
C LYS A 160 -19.81 -41.39 -7.98
N LEU A 161 -19.10 -40.56 -8.74
CA LEU A 161 -18.28 -39.45 -8.25
C LEU A 161 -19.07 -38.50 -7.34
N CYS A 162 -20.35 -38.31 -7.64
CA CYS A 162 -21.27 -37.50 -6.87
C CYS A 162 -22.62 -38.22 -6.79
N GLN A 163 -23.36 -37.99 -5.73
CA GLN A 163 -24.71 -38.51 -5.54
C GLN A 163 -25.60 -37.38 -5.04
N PRO A 164 -26.85 -37.28 -5.52
CA PRO A 164 -27.78 -36.32 -4.99
C PRO A 164 -28.12 -36.68 -3.53
N GLU A 165 -28.08 -35.68 -2.64
CA GLU A 165 -28.52 -35.85 -1.25
C GLU A 165 -30.05 -35.86 -1.13
N VAL A 166 -30.73 -35.22 -2.08
CA VAL A 166 -32.19 -35.07 -2.12
C VAL A 166 -32.70 -35.49 -3.49
N ASP A 167 -33.87 -36.12 -3.53
CA ASP A 167 -34.54 -36.47 -4.76
C ASP A 167 -34.85 -35.21 -5.59
N VAL A 168 -34.25 -35.14 -6.77
CA VAL A 168 -34.37 -34.02 -7.70
C VAL A 168 -35.21 -34.43 -8.91
N SER A 169 -36.12 -33.55 -9.33
CA SER A 169 -36.92 -33.72 -10.55
C SER A 169 -36.14 -33.44 -11.83
N GLN A 170 -34.98 -32.78 -11.73
CA GLN A 170 -34.09 -32.47 -12.84
C GLN A 170 -32.88 -33.41 -12.88
N THR A 171 -32.24 -33.51 -14.05
CA THR A 171 -31.04 -34.33 -14.25
C THR A 171 -29.89 -33.84 -13.38
N HIS A 172 -29.39 -34.73 -12.51
CA HIS A 172 -28.27 -34.44 -11.62
C HIS A 172 -26.91 -34.49 -12.34
N ILE A 173 -25.94 -33.69 -11.89
CA ILE A 173 -24.59 -33.61 -12.49
C ILE A 173 -23.83 -34.95 -12.47
N SER A 174 -24.19 -35.86 -11.56
CA SER A 174 -23.59 -37.19 -11.47
C SER A 174 -23.84 -38.11 -12.66
N VAL A 175 -24.76 -37.75 -13.55
CA VAL A 175 -25.04 -38.51 -14.79
C VAL A 175 -23.93 -38.30 -15.82
N LEU A 176 -23.15 -37.23 -15.70
CA LEU A 176 -22.08 -36.92 -16.64
C LEU A 176 -20.91 -37.92 -16.51
N PRO A 177 -20.34 -38.40 -17.63
CA PRO A 177 -19.10 -39.15 -17.62
C PRO A 177 -17.94 -38.36 -17.00
N MET A 178 -16.96 -39.07 -16.44
CA MET A 178 -15.79 -38.49 -15.78
C MET A 178 -15.03 -37.54 -16.72
N GLU A 179 -14.92 -37.88 -18.00
CA GLU A 179 -14.23 -37.07 -19.01
C GLU A 179 -14.90 -35.71 -19.20
N VAL A 180 -16.24 -35.68 -19.22
CA VAL A 180 -17.02 -34.44 -19.33
C VAL A 180 -16.89 -33.61 -18.06
N LEU A 181 -16.92 -34.26 -16.89
CA LEU A 181 -16.71 -33.58 -15.61
C LEU A 181 -15.31 -32.97 -15.54
N MET A 182 -14.28 -33.71 -15.93
CA MET A 182 -12.90 -33.22 -15.97
C MET A 182 -12.72 -32.09 -17.00
N TYR A 183 -13.50 -32.08 -18.08
CA TYR A 183 -13.56 -30.95 -19.00
C TYR A 183 -14.18 -29.71 -18.33
N ILE A 184 -15.26 -29.86 -17.55
CA ILE A 184 -15.86 -28.77 -16.75
C ILE A 184 -14.85 -28.24 -15.73
N PHE A 185 -14.09 -29.10 -15.06
CA PHE A 185 -13.07 -28.67 -14.09
C PHE A 185 -11.98 -27.83 -14.77
N ARG A 186 -11.55 -28.19 -15.99
CA ARG A 186 -10.63 -27.36 -16.78
C ARG A 186 -11.23 -26.01 -17.18
N TRP A 187 -12.53 -25.94 -17.44
CA TRP A 187 -13.25 -24.68 -17.68
C TRP A 187 -13.31 -23.79 -16.43
N VAL A 188 -13.45 -24.39 -15.25
CA VAL A 188 -13.48 -23.68 -13.97
C VAL A 188 -12.11 -23.08 -13.66
N VAL A 189 -11.02 -23.81 -13.89
CA VAL A 189 -9.67 -23.26 -13.76
C VAL A 189 -9.42 -22.17 -14.80
N SER A 190 -9.93 -22.36 -16.03
CA SER A 190 -9.86 -21.41 -17.14
C SER A 190 -8.45 -21.03 -17.60
N SER A 191 -8.37 -20.19 -18.63
CA SER A 191 -7.13 -19.52 -19.03
C SER A 191 -6.54 -18.59 -17.95
N ASP A 192 -7.36 -18.10 -17.02
CA ASP A 192 -6.98 -17.14 -15.98
C ASP A 192 -6.50 -17.80 -14.66
N LEU A 193 -6.47 -19.13 -14.60
CA LEU A 193 -5.99 -19.93 -13.46
C LEU A 193 -6.77 -19.67 -12.15
N ASP A 194 -8.09 -19.77 -12.17
CA ASP A 194 -8.94 -19.67 -10.97
C ASP A 194 -8.95 -20.94 -10.13
N LEU A 195 -7.85 -21.12 -9.41
CA LEU A 195 -7.65 -22.27 -8.54
C LEU A 195 -8.48 -22.17 -7.25
N ARG A 196 -9.00 -20.99 -6.89
CA ARG A 196 -9.93 -20.94 -5.76
C ARG A 196 -11.24 -21.62 -6.12
N SER A 197 -11.79 -21.33 -7.30
CA SER A 197 -13.03 -21.96 -7.73
C SER A 197 -12.88 -23.48 -7.85
N LEU A 198 -11.70 -23.97 -8.26
CA LEU A 198 -11.35 -25.38 -8.22
C LEU A 198 -11.38 -25.96 -6.78
N GLU A 199 -10.76 -25.29 -5.81
CA GLU A 199 -10.82 -25.72 -4.40
C GLU A 199 -12.25 -25.68 -3.85
N GLN A 200 -13.08 -24.71 -4.25
CA GLN A 200 -14.49 -24.65 -3.85
C GLN A 200 -15.28 -25.84 -4.41
N LEU A 201 -15.02 -26.26 -5.65
CA LEU A 201 -15.60 -27.50 -6.19
C LEU A 201 -15.16 -28.72 -5.38
N SER A 202 -13.90 -28.74 -4.92
CA SER A 202 -13.37 -29.86 -4.13
C SER A 202 -14.11 -30.06 -2.80
N LEU A 203 -14.80 -29.04 -2.29
CA LEU A 203 -15.57 -29.09 -1.04
C LEU A 203 -16.98 -29.68 -1.22
N VAL A 204 -17.43 -29.93 -2.46
CA VAL A 204 -18.81 -30.38 -2.73
C VAL A 204 -19.01 -31.84 -2.35
N CYS A 205 -18.11 -32.73 -2.78
CA CYS A 205 -18.20 -34.15 -2.49
C CYS A 205 -16.83 -34.84 -2.61
N ARG A 206 -16.72 -36.08 -2.13
CA ARG A 206 -15.47 -36.87 -2.19
C ARG A 206 -14.95 -37.08 -3.61
N GLY A 207 -15.82 -37.32 -4.59
CA GLY A 207 -15.38 -37.46 -5.97
C GLY A 207 -14.85 -36.15 -6.56
N PHE A 208 -15.50 -35.02 -6.28
CA PHE A 208 -15.00 -33.71 -6.72
C PHE A 208 -13.69 -33.35 -6.04
N TYR A 209 -13.51 -33.74 -4.77
CA TYR A 209 -12.25 -33.59 -4.05
C TYR A 209 -11.09 -34.28 -4.77
N ILE A 210 -11.30 -35.51 -5.26
CA ILE A 210 -10.32 -36.27 -6.04
C ILE A 210 -10.11 -35.63 -7.42
N CYS A 211 -11.18 -35.27 -8.13
CA CYS A 211 -11.09 -34.64 -9.45
C CYS A 211 -10.32 -33.31 -9.42
N ALA A 212 -10.52 -32.50 -8.37
CA ALA A 212 -9.82 -31.23 -8.19
C ALA A 212 -8.32 -31.41 -7.92
N ARG A 213 -7.90 -32.60 -7.49
CA ARG A 213 -6.51 -32.97 -7.20
C ARG A 213 -5.88 -33.81 -8.31
N ASP A 214 -6.54 -33.88 -9.47
CA ASP A 214 -6.02 -34.54 -10.66
C ASP A 214 -4.64 -33.99 -11.08
N PRO A 215 -3.61 -34.84 -11.22
CA PRO A 215 -2.25 -34.39 -11.53
C PRO A 215 -2.13 -33.60 -12.84
N GLU A 216 -2.97 -33.88 -13.84
CA GLU A 216 -2.90 -33.21 -15.14
C GLU A 216 -3.34 -31.75 -15.06
N ILE A 217 -4.37 -31.44 -14.26
CA ILE A 217 -4.76 -30.04 -13.99
C ILE A 217 -3.58 -29.29 -13.37
N TRP A 218 -2.98 -29.84 -12.32
CA TRP A 218 -1.89 -29.18 -11.61
C TRP A 218 -0.63 -29.06 -12.46
N HIS A 219 -0.33 -30.05 -13.30
CA HIS A 219 0.76 -30.00 -14.26
C HIS A 219 0.56 -28.86 -15.28
N GLN A 220 -0.63 -28.74 -15.88
CA GLN A 220 -0.94 -27.66 -16.83
C GLN A 220 -0.88 -26.27 -16.19
N VAL A 221 -1.36 -26.13 -14.95
CA VAL A 221 -1.22 -24.91 -14.15
C VAL A 221 0.26 -24.56 -13.96
N CYS A 222 1.07 -25.51 -13.51
CA CYS A 222 2.50 -25.32 -13.30
C CYS A 222 3.21 -24.91 -14.61
N LEU A 223 2.90 -25.58 -15.71
CA LEU A 223 3.43 -25.23 -17.04
C LEU A 223 3.06 -23.81 -17.46
N LYS A 224 1.84 -23.33 -17.21
CA LYS A 224 1.47 -21.93 -17.53
C LYS A 224 2.25 -20.91 -16.70
N ILE A 225 2.51 -21.19 -15.43
CA ILE A 225 3.13 -20.23 -14.50
C ILE A 225 4.64 -20.13 -14.71
N TRP A 226 5.30 -21.27 -14.88
CA TRP A 226 6.77 -21.35 -14.89
C TRP A 226 7.33 -21.82 -16.24
N GLY A 227 6.49 -22.21 -17.19
CA GLY A 227 6.91 -22.63 -18.53
C GLY A 227 7.88 -23.80 -18.50
N ARG A 228 8.94 -23.72 -19.30
CA ARG A 228 9.97 -24.76 -19.43
C ARG A 228 10.77 -25.01 -18.14
N SER A 229 10.70 -24.11 -17.16
CA SER A 229 11.35 -24.30 -15.86
C SER A 229 10.58 -25.24 -14.92
N CYS A 230 9.47 -25.83 -15.38
CA CYS A 230 8.69 -26.83 -14.66
C CYS A 230 9.04 -28.29 -14.97
N ASN A 231 10.03 -28.57 -15.82
CA ASN A 231 10.29 -29.95 -16.30
C ASN A 231 10.78 -30.94 -15.24
N LYS A 232 11.05 -30.48 -14.00
CA LYS A 232 11.51 -31.34 -12.90
C LYS A 232 10.53 -31.21 -11.73
N LEU A 233 9.96 -32.35 -11.33
CA LEU A 233 9.11 -32.44 -10.15
C LEU A 233 9.93 -32.32 -8.85
N VAL A 234 11.17 -32.82 -8.85
CA VAL A 234 12.09 -32.74 -7.71
C VAL A 234 12.42 -31.27 -7.41
N PRO A 235 12.29 -30.81 -6.14
CA PRO A 235 12.17 -31.58 -4.89
C PRO A 235 10.74 -31.81 -4.36
N TYR A 236 9.70 -31.60 -5.16
CA TYR A 236 8.30 -31.69 -4.74
C TYR A 236 7.74 -33.11 -4.91
N ALA A 237 6.77 -33.49 -4.07
CA ALA A 237 6.10 -34.79 -4.15
C ALA A 237 5.02 -34.85 -5.25
N SER A 238 4.30 -33.75 -5.47
CA SER A 238 3.30 -33.62 -6.53
C SER A 238 3.33 -32.25 -7.22
N TRP A 239 2.70 -32.15 -8.40
CA TRP A 239 2.53 -30.86 -9.10
C TRP A 239 1.74 -29.84 -8.27
N ARG A 240 0.82 -30.31 -7.43
CA ARG A 240 0.09 -29.47 -6.50
C ARG A 240 1.00 -28.93 -5.41
N ASP A 241 1.84 -29.77 -4.81
CA ASP A 241 2.77 -29.34 -3.75
C ASP A 241 3.76 -28.34 -4.31
N MET A 242 4.26 -28.60 -5.53
CA MET A 242 5.04 -27.64 -6.29
C MET A 242 4.31 -26.31 -6.46
N PHE A 243 3.02 -26.33 -6.82
CA PHE A 243 2.25 -25.11 -6.94
C PHE A 243 2.14 -24.34 -5.62
N LEU A 244 1.92 -25.03 -4.50
CA LEU A 244 1.75 -24.41 -3.18
C LEU A 244 3.04 -23.81 -2.65
N GLU A 245 4.15 -24.57 -2.73
CA GLU A 245 5.43 -24.22 -2.13
C GLU A 245 6.31 -23.35 -3.02
N ARG A 246 6.24 -23.49 -4.35
CA ARG A 246 7.11 -22.73 -5.26
C ARG A 246 6.65 -21.27 -5.34
N PRO A 247 7.56 -20.29 -5.19
CA PRO A 247 7.22 -18.88 -5.33
C PRO A 247 6.71 -18.55 -6.74
N ARG A 248 5.62 -17.77 -6.80
CA ARG A 248 4.97 -17.32 -8.03
C ARG A 248 4.23 -15.99 -7.86
N THR A 249 4.04 -15.29 -8.97
CA THR A 249 3.10 -14.18 -9.04
C THR A 249 1.66 -14.70 -9.01
N ARG A 250 0.76 -13.89 -8.45
CA ARG A 250 -0.68 -14.19 -8.39
C ARG A 250 -1.44 -13.47 -9.49
N PHE A 251 -2.47 -14.14 -10.02
CA PHE A 251 -3.31 -13.65 -11.12
C PHE A 251 -4.73 -13.29 -10.69
N ASP A 252 -5.16 -13.78 -9.52
CA ASP A 252 -6.51 -13.59 -8.94
C ASP A 252 -6.71 -12.22 -8.26
N GLY A 253 -5.92 -11.22 -8.65
CA GLY A 253 -5.91 -9.92 -8.02
C GLY A 253 -4.87 -8.96 -8.60
N VAL A 254 -4.49 -7.98 -7.80
CA VAL A 254 -3.60 -6.88 -8.19
C VAL A 254 -2.62 -6.58 -7.05
N TYR A 255 -1.40 -6.19 -7.39
CA TYR A 255 -0.43 -5.69 -6.42
C TYR A 255 -0.54 -4.16 -6.35
N ILE A 256 -0.68 -3.63 -5.14
CA ILE A 256 -0.91 -2.20 -4.90
C ILE A 256 0.20 -1.66 -4.01
N SER A 257 0.82 -0.56 -4.43
CA SER A 257 1.72 0.24 -3.61
C SER A 257 1.11 1.62 -3.42
N LYS A 258 1.04 2.08 -2.17
CA LYS A 258 0.60 3.43 -1.81
C LYS A 258 1.82 4.24 -1.38
N THR A 259 2.08 5.34 -2.05
CA THR A 259 3.21 6.23 -1.75
C THR A 259 2.68 7.61 -1.39
N LYS A 260 3.17 8.14 -0.27
CA LYS A 260 2.78 9.45 0.26
C LYS A 260 4.04 10.22 0.63
N TYR A 261 4.20 11.42 0.08
CA TYR A 261 5.31 12.30 0.40
C TYR A 261 4.88 13.76 0.37
N ILE A 262 5.62 14.61 1.06
CA ILE A 262 5.39 16.05 1.11
C ILE A 262 6.41 16.71 0.19
N ARG A 263 5.94 17.57 -0.72
CA ARG A 263 6.80 18.39 -1.57
C ARG A 263 6.48 19.88 -1.41
N GLN A 264 7.49 20.70 -1.60
CA GLN A 264 7.31 22.14 -1.64
C GLN A 264 6.59 22.54 -2.94
N GLY A 265 5.58 23.38 -2.83
CA GLY A 265 4.93 24.04 -3.96
C GLY A 265 5.81 25.15 -4.55
N GLU A 266 5.36 25.65 -5.70
CA GLU A 266 5.91 26.84 -6.32
C GLU A 266 5.74 28.05 -5.38
N GLN A 267 6.74 28.94 -5.35
CA GLN A 267 6.67 30.15 -4.54
C GLN A 267 5.63 31.09 -5.17
N SER A 268 4.80 31.70 -4.33
CA SER A 268 3.93 32.80 -4.79
C SER A 268 4.78 33.93 -5.38
N LEU A 269 4.23 34.67 -6.34
CA LEU A 269 4.90 35.85 -6.92
C LEU A 269 5.35 36.87 -5.86
N ASP A 270 4.63 36.95 -4.74
CA ASP A 270 4.95 37.86 -3.63
C ASP A 270 6.09 37.34 -2.72
N GLY A 271 6.62 36.13 -2.94
CA GLY A 271 7.74 35.55 -2.17
C GLY A 271 7.45 35.16 -0.71
N PHE A 272 6.34 35.63 -0.12
CA PHE A 272 5.99 35.39 1.29
C PHE A 272 5.27 34.06 1.55
N TYR A 273 4.64 33.45 0.54
CA TYR A 273 3.87 32.23 0.71
C TYR A 273 4.46 31.06 -0.08
N ARG A 274 4.65 29.94 0.63
CA ARG A 274 5.10 28.69 0.04
C ARG A 274 4.24 27.53 0.53
N ALA A 275 3.31 27.10 -0.31
CA ALA A 275 2.45 25.98 0.00
C ALA A 275 3.26 24.68 0.09
N TRP A 276 2.97 23.84 1.08
CA TRP A 276 3.45 22.46 1.12
C TRP A 276 2.35 21.56 0.57
N HIS A 277 2.68 20.70 -0.38
CA HIS A 277 1.75 19.77 -1.00
C HIS A 277 2.00 18.37 -0.48
N GLN A 278 0.97 17.76 0.10
CA GLN A 278 0.95 16.34 0.38
C GLN A 278 0.53 15.61 -0.90
N VAL A 279 1.47 14.90 -1.51
CA VAL A 279 1.22 14.09 -2.71
C VAL A 279 1.00 12.65 -2.28
N GLU A 280 -0.12 12.10 -2.70
CA GLU A 280 -0.50 10.71 -2.49
C GLU A 280 -0.83 10.07 -3.83
N TYR A 281 -0.24 8.92 -4.10
CA TYR A 281 -0.54 8.17 -5.30
C TYR A 281 -0.41 6.67 -5.08
N TYR A 282 -1.08 5.93 -5.95
CA TYR A 282 -1.07 4.49 -5.98
C TYR A 282 -0.39 4.00 -7.25
N ARG A 283 0.32 2.87 -7.11
CA ARG A 283 0.84 2.09 -8.22
C ARG A 283 0.21 0.71 -8.20
N TYR A 284 -0.49 0.39 -9.27
CA TYR A 284 -1.16 -0.89 -9.48
C TYR A 284 -0.34 -1.72 -10.47
N LEU A 285 -0.12 -2.98 -10.13
CA LEU A 285 0.57 -3.94 -10.97
C LEU A 285 -0.26 -5.22 -11.05
N ARG A 286 -0.72 -5.59 -12.25
CA ARG A 286 -1.47 -6.83 -12.48
C ARG A 286 -0.70 -7.74 -13.42
N PHE A 287 -0.54 -9.00 -13.02
CA PHE A 287 0.04 -10.05 -13.84
C PHE A 287 -1.05 -10.92 -14.46
N PHE A 288 -0.75 -11.49 -15.62
CA PHE A 288 -1.61 -12.42 -16.33
C PHE A 288 -0.87 -13.74 -16.61
N PRO A 289 -1.56 -14.90 -16.65
CA PRO A 289 -0.93 -16.19 -16.88
C PRO A 289 -0.17 -16.34 -18.21
N ASP A 290 -0.47 -15.49 -19.20
CA ASP A 290 0.22 -15.48 -20.50
C ASP A 290 1.54 -14.70 -20.50
N GLY A 291 2.03 -14.29 -19.32
CA GLY A 291 3.28 -13.54 -19.20
C GLY A 291 3.11 -12.05 -19.49
N GLN A 292 1.88 -11.53 -19.57
CA GLN A 292 1.61 -10.11 -19.71
C GLN A 292 1.49 -9.41 -18.35
N VAL A 293 1.76 -8.11 -18.33
CA VAL A 293 1.67 -7.26 -17.13
C VAL A 293 1.09 -5.90 -17.46
N MET A 294 0.30 -5.38 -16.53
CA MET A 294 -0.20 -4.01 -16.52
C MET A 294 0.43 -3.23 -15.38
N MET A 295 0.84 -2.00 -15.66
CA MET A 295 1.20 -1.04 -14.63
C MET A 295 0.42 0.26 -14.80
N LEU A 296 -0.14 0.78 -13.70
CA LEU A 296 -0.81 2.08 -13.65
C LEU A 296 -0.34 2.85 -12.41
N THR A 297 0.08 4.09 -12.59
CA THR A 297 0.37 5.01 -11.49
C THR A 297 -0.66 6.14 -11.54
N THR A 298 -1.44 6.32 -10.47
CA THR A 298 -2.55 7.29 -10.43
C THR A 298 -2.83 7.73 -8.98
N PRO A 299 -3.30 8.97 -8.74
CA PRO A 299 -3.79 9.38 -7.41
C PRO A 299 -5.13 8.74 -7.03
N GLU A 300 -5.82 8.08 -7.96
CA GLU A 300 -7.11 7.46 -7.70
C GLU A 300 -7.03 6.22 -6.78
N ASP A 301 -8.00 6.12 -5.87
CA ASP A 301 -8.11 5.02 -4.90
C ASP A 301 -8.44 3.66 -5.55
N PRO A 302 -8.12 2.54 -4.87
CA PRO A 302 -8.30 1.20 -5.43
C PRO A 302 -9.73 0.90 -5.89
N GLN A 303 -10.75 1.46 -5.24
CA GLN A 303 -12.15 1.16 -5.55
C GLN A 303 -12.55 1.60 -6.97
N SER A 304 -12.03 2.72 -7.49
CA SER A 304 -12.34 3.20 -8.85
C SER A 304 -11.50 2.49 -9.92
N ILE A 305 -10.24 2.18 -9.58
CA ILE A 305 -9.25 1.67 -10.54
C ILE A 305 -9.32 0.16 -10.72
N VAL A 306 -9.48 -0.61 -9.64
CA VAL A 306 -9.41 -2.07 -9.67
C VAL A 306 -10.37 -2.70 -10.69
N PRO A 307 -11.66 -2.28 -10.79
CA PRO A 307 -12.56 -2.82 -11.81
C PRO A 307 -12.09 -2.58 -13.26
N ARG A 308 -11.40 -1.46 -13.51
CA ARG A 308 -10.88 -1.06 -14.83
C ARG A 308 -9.66 -1.87 -15.25
N LEU A 309 -8.98 -2.49 -14.30
CA LEU A 309 -7.83 -3.37 -14.54
C LEU A 309 -8.23 -4.80 -14.90
N ARG A 310 -9.54 -5.12 -15.05
CA ARG A 310 -10.04 -6.49 -15.31
C ARG A 310 -9.63 -7.05 -16.68
N THR A 311 -9.58 -6.25 -17.73
CA THR A 311 -9.32 -6.75 -19.08
C THR A 311 -8.17 -6.01 -19.71
N LYS A 312 -7.49 -6.65 -20.67
CA LYS A 312 -6.38 -6.07 -21.45
C LYS A 312 -6.80 -4.88 -22.30
N ASN A 313 -8.06 -4.84 -22.68
CA ASN A 313 -8.67 -3.78 -23.48
C ASN A 313 -9.20 -2.64 -22.62
N THR A 314 -8.32 -2.04 -21.82
CA THR A 314 -8.68 -0.85 -21.04
C THR A 314 -8.77 0.36 -21.96
N ARG A 315 -9.72 1.26 -21.67
CA ARG A 315 -9.84 2.59 -22.29
C ARG A 315 -9.00 3.65 -21.57
N THR A 316 -8.11 3.24 -20.68
CA THR A 316 -7.33 4.15 -19.85
C THR A 316 -5.94 4.30 -20.45
N ASP A 317 -5.72 5.40 -21.16
CA ASP A 317 -4.47 5.63 -21.92
C ASP A 317 -3.21 5.72 -21.04
N ALA A 318 -3.38 5.93 -19.73
CA ALA A 318 -2.30 5.94 -18.75
C ALA A 318 -1.78 4.54 -18.37
N ILE A 319 -2.47 3.46 -18.77
CA ILE A 319 -2.05 2.10 -18.45
C ILE A 319 -0.89 1.69 -19.36
N LEU A 320 0.21 1.29 -18.72
CA LEU A 320 1.36 0.72 -19.38
C LEU A 320 1.16 -0.79 -19.50
N LEU A 321 1.42 -1.34 -20.69
CA LEU A 321 1.29 -2.76 -21.02
C LEU A 321 2.64 -3.36 -21.37
N GLY A 322 2.87 -4.59 -20.96
CA GLY A 322 4.17 -5.22 -21.10
C GLY A 322 4.15 -6.72 -20.93
N HIS A 323 5.35 -7.26 -20.90
CA HIS A 323 5.59 -8.67 -20.59
C HIS A 323 6.49 -8.80 -19.37
N TYR A 324 6.31 -9.88 -18.62
CA TYR A 324 7.15 -10.21 -17.48
C TYR A 324 7.69 -11.63 -17.59
N ARG A 325 8.79 -11.88 -16.88
CA ARG A 325 9.37 -13.20 -16.68
C ARG A 325 9.78 -13.38 -15.23
N LEU A 326 9.61 -14.61 -14.75
CA LEU A 326 10.13 -15.04 -13.46
C LEU A 326 11.56 -15.55 -13.66
N SER A 327 12.47 -15.06 -12.84
CA SER A 327 13.83 -15.59 -12.69
C SER A 327 13.96 -16.21 -11.31
N GLN A 328 14.37 -17.47 -11.26
CA GLN A 328 14.68 -18.16 -10.02
C GLN A 328 16.19 -18.28 -9.96
N GLU A 329 16.81 -17.47 -9.11
CA GLU A 329 18.24 -17.55 -8.84
C GLU A 329 18.53 -18.67 -7.82
N THR A 330 19.79 -19.06 -7.74
CA THR A 330 20.30 -20.11 -6.84
C THR A 330 20.01 -19.84 -5.36
N ASP A 331 19.75 -18.58 -5.00
CA ASP A 331 19.63 -18.13 -3.61
C ASP A 331 18.21 -18.32 -3.02
N ASN A 332 17.37 -19.18 -3.63
CA ASN A 332 15.95 -19.34 -3.33
C ASN A 332 15.12 -18.05 -3.46
N GLN A 333 15.68 -17.00 -4.07
CA GLN A 333 14.99 -15.74 -4.33
C GLN A 333 14.37 -15.76 -5.72
N THR A 334 13.06 -15.49 -5.76
CA THR A 334 12.34 -15.33 -7.03
C THR A 334 12.24 -13.85 -7.37
N LYS A 335 12.80 -13.49 -8.53
CA LYS A 335 12.77 -12.14 -9.09
C LYS A 335 11.80 -12.09 -10.27
N VAL A 336 11.10 -10.99 -10.41
CA VAL A 336 10.16 -10.71 -11.49
C VAL A 336 10.73 -9.55 -12.29
N PHE A 337 11.00 -9.79 -13.56
CA PHE A 337 11.44 -8.74 -14.48
C PHE A 337 10.33 -8.45 -15.48
N ALA A 338 9.96 -7.19 -15.60
CA ALA A 338 8.92 -6.71 -16.51
C ALA A 338 9.47 -5.61 -17.42
N VAL A 339 9.06 -5.65 -18.69
CA VAL A 339 9.29 -4.57 -19.65
C VAL A 339 7.93 -4.08 -20.11
N ILE A 340 7.65 -2.81 -19.86
CA ILE A 340 6.31 -2.22 -19.99
C ILE A 340 6.40 -0.93 -20.81
N MET A 341 5.45 -0.71 -21.71
CA MET A 341 5.42 0.45 -22.61
C MET A 341 4.03 1.08 -22.62
N LYS A 342 3.95 2.34 -23.00
CA LYS A 342 2.65 2.97 -23.28
C LYS A 342 2.03 2.30 -24.51
N LYS A 343 0.73 2.02 -24.47
CA LYS A 343 0.01 1.52 -25.64
C LYS A 343 0.14 2.55 -26.77
N LYS A 344 0.62 2.12 -27.94
CA LYS A 344 0.68 2.97 -29.12
C LYS A 344 -0.77 3.26 -29.56
N GLU A 345 -1.12 4.54 -29.64
CA GLU A 345 -2.34 4.95 -30.31
C GLU A 345 -2.19 4.65 -31.80
N GLU A 346 -3.04 3.77 -32.33
CA GLU A 346 -3.22 3.66 -33.78
C GLU A 346 -3.88 4.97 -34.23
N LYS A 347 -3.08 5.92 -34.72
CA LYS A 347 -3.62 7.10 -35.36
C LYS A 347 -4.45 6.64 -36.57
N PRO A 348 -5.74 7.00 -36.67
CA PRO A 348 -6.47 6.77 -37.90
C PRO A 348 -5.71 7.47 -39.03
N ILE A 349 -5.58 6.78 -40.18
CA ILE A 349 -4.94 7.35 -41.36
C ILE A 349 -5.79 8.54 -41.79
N ASP A 350 -5.33 9.73 -41.45
CA ASP A 350 -6.06 10.98 -41.68
C ASP A 350 -5.93 11.35 -43.16
N TYR A 351 -6.89 10.89 -43.97
CA TYR A 351 -6.94 11.12 -45.41
C TYR A 351 -7.39 12.54 -45.77
N HIS A 352 -7.25 13.58 -44.94
CA HIS A 352 -7.65 14.93 -45.37
C HIS A 352 -6.79 16.11 -44.88
N LYS A 353 -6.26 16.78 -45.92
CA LYS A 353 -6.07 18.23 -46.11
C LYS A 353 -4.79 18.89 -45.60
N TYR A 354 -3.91 19.11 -46.58
CA TYR A 354 -3.10 20.32 -46.79
C TYR A 354 -3.56 21.53 -45.94
N ARG A 355 -2.85 21.79 -44.85
CA ARG A 355 -2.62 23.15 -44.36
C ARG A 355 -1.12 23.33 -44.20
N TYR A 356 -0.61 24.35 -44.88
CA TYR A 356 0.77 24.80 -44.84
C TYR A 356 1.10 25.38 -43.45
N PHE A 357 1.24 24.52 -42.45
CA PHE A 357 2.07 24.79 -41.28
C PHE A 357 3.21 23.79 -41.34
N ARG A 358 4.44 24.27 -41.54
CA ARG A 358 5.66 23.47 -41.38
C ARG A 358 5.80 23.15 -39.89
N ARG A 359 5.04 22.18 -39.39
CA ARG A 359 5.30 21.58 -38.08
C ARG A 359 6.65 20.89 -38.21
N VAL A 360 7.60 21.27 -37.34
CA VAL A 360 8.81 20.47 -37.14
C VAL A 360 8.33 19.05 -36.82
N PRO A 361 8.82 18.01 -37.52
CA PRO A 361 8.47 16.63 -37.18
C PRO A 361 8.86 16.44 -35.71
N ALA A 362 7.87 16.20 -34.84
CA ALA A 362 8.17 15.82 -33.46
C ALA A 362 8.99 14.53 -33.54
N GLN A 363 10.18 14.52 -32.91
CA GLN A 363 10.98 13.31 -32.84
C GLN A 363 10.14 12.21 -32.20
N GLU A 364 9.87 11.15 -32.95
CA GLU A 364 9.16 10.01 -32.42
C GLU A 364 10.09 9.23 -31.49
N THR A 365 9.83 9.34 -30.19
CA THR A 365 10.54 8.58 -29.16
C THR A 365 9.64 7.47 -28.65
N ASP A 366 10.14 6.24 -28.60
CA ASP A 366 9.47 5.14 -27.91
C ASP A 366 10.03 5.01 -26.49
N HIS A 367 9.15 4.91 -25.49
CA HIS A 367 9.53 4.81 -24.07
C HIS A 367 9.20 3.41 -23.54
N SER A 368 10.19 2.73 -22.97
CA SER A 368 10.01 1.45 -22.29
C SER A 368 10.55 1.48 -20.87
N PHE A 369 9.74 0.99 -19.94
CA PHE A 369 10.09 0.90 -18.52
C PHE A 369 10.51 -0.53 -18.19
N HIS A 370 11.71 -0.67 -17.63
CA HIS A 370 12.24 -1.94 -17.15
C HIS A 370 12.12 -1.98 -15.63
N VAL A 371 11.42 -2.98 -15.13
CA VAL A 371 11.01 -3.10 -13.73
C VAL A 371 11.51 -4.44 -13.21
N GLY A 372 12.35 -4.41 -12.19
CA GLY A 372 12.82 -5.57 -11.44
C GLY A 372 12.22 -5.58 -10.04
N LEU A 373 11.55 -6.67 -9.67
CA LEU A 373 10.89 -6.84 -8.38
C LEU A 373 11.32 -8.15 -7.73
N GLN A 374 11.45 -8.17 -6.42
CA GLN A 374 11.65 -9.37 -5.63
C GLN A 374 10.32 -9.85 -5.07
N LEU A 375 10.01 -11.13 -5.23
CA LEU A 375 8.83 -11.74 -4.66
C LEU A 375 9.12 -12.22 -3.24
N CYS A 376 8.33 -11.73 -2.29
CA CYS A 376 8.47 -12.02 -0.87
C CYS A 376 7.12 -12.44 -0.26
N SER A 377 7.18 -13.15 0.85
CA SER A 377 6.04 -13.44 1.70
C SER A 377 5.95 -12.40 2.82
N SER A 378 4.74 -12.02 3.21
CA SER A 378 4.50 -11.03 4.26
C SER A 378 3.26 -11.41 5.08
N GLY A 379 3.43 -11.43 6.40
CA GLY A 379 2.40 -11.87 7.34
C GLY A 379 2.11 -13.37 7.17
N ARG A 380 0.83 -13.74 7.14
CA ARG A 380 0.39 -15.14 6.99
C ARG A 380 0.29 -15.61 5.54
N GLN A 381 0.35 -14.70 4.56
CA GLN A 381 0.19 -15.06 3.16
C GLN A 381 1.56 -15.22 2.48
N ARG A 382 1.71 -16.32 1.74
CA ARG A 382 2.91 -16.59 0.95
C ARG A 382 2.89 -15.78 -0.34
N PHE A 383 4.05 -15.30 -0.76
CA PHE A 383 4.30 -14.69 -2.07
C PHE A 383 3.35 -13.51 -2.42
N ASN A 384 2.96 -12.73 -1.41
CA ASN A 384 1.98 -11.64 -1.52
C ASN A 384 2.62 -10.24 -1.59
N LYS A 385 3.95 -10.13 -1.52
CA LYS A 385 4.67 -8.85 -1.49
C LYS A 385 5.69 -8.78 -2.62
N LEU A 386 5.75 -7.63 -3.29
CA LEU A 386 6.77 -7.31 -4.30
C LEU A 386 7.62 -6.13 -3.83
N VAL A 387 8.93 -6.31 -3.80
CA VAL A 387 9.90 -5.29 -3.38
C VAL A 387 10.70 -4.82 -4.59
N TRP A 388 10.96 -3.52 -4.71
CA TRP A 388 11.71 -2.97 -5.83
C TRP A 388 13.19 -3.36 -5.77
N ILE A 389 13.71 -3.84 -6.91
CA ILE A 389 15.14 -4.13 -7.12
C ILE A 389 15.70 -3.22 -8.20
N HIS A 390 14.93 -2.96 -9.26
CA HIS A 390 15.36 -2.15 -10.38
C HIS A 390 14.18 -1.39 -10.99
N HIS A 391 14.39 -0.16 -11.40
CA HIS A 391 13.45 0.58 -12.23
C HIS A 391 14.23 1.53 -13.14
N SER A 392 14.04 1.42 -14.45
CA SER A 392 14.66 2.32 -15.43
C SER A 392 13.71 2.64 -16.57
N CYS A 393 13.90 3.81 -17.18
CA CYS A 393 13.23 4.23 -18.41
C CYS A 393 14.25 4.26 -19.54
N HIS A 394 13.95 3.52 -20.60
CA HIS A 394 14.70 3.45 -21.84
C HIS A 394 13.94 4.26 -22.89
N ILE A 395 14.58 5.31 -23.41
CA ILE A 395 14.03 6.19 -24.43
C ILE A 395 14.77 5.91 -25.72
N THR A 396 14.06 5.37 -26.71
CA THR A 396 14.66 5.04 -28.01
C THR A 396 14.24 6.09 -29.04
N TYR A 397 15.22 6.72 -29.67
CA TYR A 397 15.00 7.75 -30.68
C TYR A 397 14.90 7.09 -32.05
N LYS A 398 13.71 7.12 -32.69
CA LYS A 398 13.53 6.40 -33.97
C LYS A 398 14.41 6.93 -35.11
N SER A 399 14.80 8.20 -35.06
CA SER A 399 15.63 8.83 -36.08
C SER A 399 17.08 8.35 -36.07
N THR A 400 17.64 8.05 -34.89
CA THR A 400 19.05 7.67 -34.72
C THR A 400 19.23 6.22 -34.34
N GLY A 401 18.18 5.56 -33.84
CA GLY A 401 18.25 4.22 -33.24
C GLY A 401 18.93 4.19 -31.87
N GLU A 402 19.39 5.33 -31.37
CA GLU A 402 20.07 5.43 -30.08
C GLU A 402 19.08 5.29 -28.92
N THR A 403 19.52 4.63 -27.85
CA THR A 403 18.71 4.37 -26.66
C THR A 403 19.33 5.05 -25.45
N ALA A 404 18.69 6.11 -24.95
CA ALA A 404 19.07 6.74 -23.70
C ALA A 404 18.43 5.98 -22.53
N VAL A 405 19.23 5.61 -21.53
CA VAL A 405 18.75 4.88 -20.34
C VAL A 405 18.84 5.79 -19.13
N THR A 406 17.72 5.92 -18.42
CA THR A 406 17.63 6.65 -17.15
C THR A 406 17.23 5.68 -16.05
N THR A 407 18.12 5.46 -15.09
CA THR A 407 17.86 4.59 -13.93
C THR A 407 17.26 5.43 -12.81
N PHE A 408 16.17 4.95 -12.20
CA PHE A 408 15.58 5.61 -11.05
C PHE A 408 16.23 5.12 -9.76
N ASP A 409 16.55 6.04 -8.86
CA ASP A 409 17.05 5.69 -7.53
C ASP A 409 15.94 5.06 -6.69
N ILE A 410 16.19 3.82 -6.25
CA ILE A 410 15.25 3.04 -5.45
C ILE A 410 15.49 3.41 -3.98
N ASP A 411 14.96 4.56 -3.63
CA ASP A 411 15.03 5.09 -2.27
C ASP A 411 13.76 4.79 -1.48
N LYS A 412 13.62 5.43 -0.31
CA LYS A 412 12.45 5.38 0.58
C LYS A 412 11.11 5.71 -0.11
N MET A 413 11.14 6.35 -1.28
CA MET A 413 9.96 6.66 -2.09
C MET A 413 9.32 5.41 -2.71
N TYR A 414 10.10 4.36 -2.99
CA TYR A 414 9.60 3.13 -3.60
C TYR A 414 9.07 2.17 -2.52
N THR A 415 7.81 2.38 -2.17
CA THR A 415 7.10 1.48 -1.26
C THR A 415 6.86 0.11 -1.94
N PRO A 416 6.91 -0.98 -1.16
CA PRO A 416 6.62 -2.32 -1.69
C PRO A 416 5.16 -2.43 -2.14
N LEU A 417 4.90 -3.30 -3.12
CA LEU A 417 3.53 -3.60 -3.54
C LEU A 417 3.00 -4.80 -2.77
N PHE A 418 1.78 -4.68 -2.24
CA PHE A 418 1.08 -5.76 -1.55
C PHE A 418 -0.07 -6.29 -2.40
N PHE A 419 -0.24 -7.60 -2.40
CA PHE A 419 -1.29 -8.27 -3.16
C PHE A 419 -2.66 -8.06 -2.52
N ALA A 420 -3.61 -7.58 -3.31
CA ALA A 420 -5.02 -7.51 -3.00
C ALA A 420 -5.81 -8.44 -3.93
N ARG A 421 -6.55 -9.39 -3.36
CA ARG A 421 -7.41 -10.31 -4.11
C ARG A 421 -8.60 -9.57 -4.70
N VAL A 422 -8.95 -9.86 -5.95
CA VAL A 422 -10.09 -9.24 -6.64
C VAL A 422 -10.97 -10.32 -7.27
N LYS A 423 -12.12 -10.62 -6.63
CA LYS A 423 -13.03 -11.70 -7.07
C LYS A 423 -13.51 -11.52 -8.51
N SER A 424 -13.71 -10.28 -8.96
CA SER A 424 -14.25 -10.03 -10.29
C SER A 424 -13.29 -10.33 -11.44
N PHE A 425 -12.00 -10.57 -11.16
CA PHE A 425 -11.01 -10.87 -12.20
C PHE A 425 -11.15 -12.28 -12.77
N THR A 426 -11.71 -13.21 -12.01
CA THR A 426 -11.92 -14.61 -12.44
C THR A 426 -13.40 -14.95 -12.59
N ALA A 427 -14.29 -13.94 -12.61
CA ALA A 427 -15.73 -14.17 -12.66
C ALA A 427 -16.23 -14.73 -14.00
N PHE A 428 -15.44 -14.62 -15.07
CA PHE A 428 -15.77 -15.12 -16.40
C PHE A 428 -14.61 -15.96 -16.93
N SER A 429 -14.94 -17.02 -17.66
CA SER A 429 -13.98 -17.91 -18.31
C SER A 429 -14.26 -17.89 -19.81
N GLU A 430 -13.26 -17.52 -20.61
CA GLU A 430 -13.38 -17.51 -22.08
C GLU A 430 -12.93 -18.82 -22.71
N LYS A 431 -11.98 -19.51 -22.06
CA LYS A 431 -11.35 -20.75 -22.55
C LYS A 431 -11.01 -21.67 -21.38
N PRO A 432 -11.02 -23.00 -21.59
CA PRO A 432 -10.53 -23.94 -20.59
C PRO A 432 -9.01 -23.78 -20.39
N LEU A 433 -8.53 -24.39 -19.30
CA LEU A 433 -7.11 -24.47 -18.95
C LEU A 433 -6.22 -24.90 -20.13
#